data_AF-A0A956C347-F1
#
_entry.id   AF-A0A956C347-F1
#
_cell.length_a   1.000
_cell.length_b   1.000
_cell.length_c   1.000
_cell.angle_alpha   90.00
_cell.angle_beta   90.00
_cell.angle_gamma   90.00
#
_symmetry.space_group_name_H-M   'P 1'
#
loop_
_entity.id
_entity.type
_entity.pdbx_description
1 polymer ?
#
loop_
_entity_poly.entity_id
_entity_poly.type
_entity_poly.pdbx_seq_one_letter_code
_entity_poly.pdbx_strand_id
1 'polypeptide(L)'
;MASSDEETSVETVRHPHLADIGTERDDGPLRPPPSMRTLEDDEATERAFLRGIAAAPRDVACRLVYADWLEERGRHDCAELVRSELTLLDIEEADPREPVLRHRVKALTPLVSVEMRRAISRGPIEGCDEPAACARSWDALRATADPCARRCVVCDRDVLYASSVAEAIERVAVGTPVVVDATVARTPGDLVVATPMQGGAHVPQVEGGHAFELPPDTERTVPDDD
;
A
#
# COMPACT_ATOMS: atom_id res chain seq x y z
N MET A 1 25.53 -58.67 -13.20
CA MET A 1 25.28 -58.52 -11.74
C MET A 1 24.71 -57.12 -11.57
N ALA A 2 23.47 -56.82 -11.24
CA ALA A 2 22.24 -57.59 -11.02
C ALA A 2 21.13 -56.67 -11.55
N SER A 3 20.28 -57.19 -12.45
CA SER A 3 19.10 -56.51 -12.98
C SER A 3 17.98 -56.79 -11.98
N SER A 4 17.46 -55.76 -11.32
CA SER A 4 16.32 -55.89 -10.42
C SER A 4 15.08 -55.38 -11.14
N ASP A 5 14.30 -56.33 -11.61
CA ASP A 5 12.95 -56.15 -12.13
C ASP A 5 12.03 -55.79 -10.94
N GLU A 6 11.53 -54.55 -10.91
CA GLU A 6 10.45 -54.14 -10.01
C GLU A 6 9.11 -54.35 -10.72
N GLU A 7 8.45 -55.46 -10.38
CA GLU A 7 7.07 -55.78 -10.75
C GLU A 7 6.10 -54.80 -10.06
N THR A 8 5.64 -53.80 -10.81
CA THR A 8 4.54 -52.92 -10.40
C THR A 8 3.22 -53.69 -10.47
N SER A 9 2.78 -54.24 -9.34
CA SER A 9 1.45 -54.82 -9.16
C SER A 9 0.38 -53.72 -9.24
N VAL A 10 -0.45 -53.79 -10.28
CA VAL A 10 -1.59 -52.88 -10.49
C VAL A 10 -2.78 -53.38 -9.66
N GLU A 11 -2.94 -52.81 -8.47
CA GLU A 11 -4.06 -53.10 -7.58
C GLU A 11 -5.37 -52.59 -8.20
N THR A 12 -6.27 -53.52 -8.53
CA THR A 12 -7.56 -53.21 -9.17
C THR A 12 -8.52 -52.61 -8.15
N VAL A 13 -8.69 -51.28 -8.19
CA VAL A 13 -9.65 -50.55 -7.37
C VAL A 13 -11.08 -50.92 -7.82
N ARG A 14 -11.80 -51.64 -6.95
CA ARG A 14 -13.23 -51.91 -7.13
C ARG A 14 -14.03 -50.64 -6.83
N HIS A 15 -14.61 -50.03 -7.86
CA HIS A 15 -15.55 -48.93 -7.69
C HIS A 15 -16.87 -49.42 -7.07
N PRO A 16 -17.34 -48.80 -5.97
CA PRO A 16 -18.64 -49.10 -5.40
C PRO A 16 -19.77 -48.67 -6.34
N HIS A 17 -20.73 -49.56 -6.46
CA HIS A 17 -21.95 -49.45 -7.24
C HIS A 17 -22.78 -48.25 -6.79
N LEU A 18 -22.91 -47.25 -7.66
CA LEU A 18 -23.86 -46.14 -7.54
C LEU A 18 -25.28 -46.70 -7.64
N ALA A 19 -25.95 -46.87 -6.51
CA ALA A 19 -27.39 -47.08 -6.44
C ALA A 19 -27.98 -46.07 -5.46
N ASP A 20 -29.07 -45.44 -5.89
CA ASP A 20 -29.96 -44.56 -5.11
C ASP A 20 -29.40 -43.19 -4.67
N ILE A 21 -29.18 -42.30 -5.65
CA ILE A 21 -29.30 -40.86 -5.40
C ILE A 21 -30.77 -40.51 -5.63
N GLY A 22 -31.55 -40.57 -4.56
CA GLY A 22 -32.92 -40.06 -4.53
C GLY A 22 -32.92 -38.58 -4.94
N THR A 23 -33.59 -38.28 -6.05
CA THR A 23 -33.83 -36.92 -6.53
C THR A 23 -34.93 -36.26 -5.69
N GLU A 24 -34.69 -36.09 -4.40
CA GLU A 24 -35.43 -35.13 -3.59
C GLU A 24 -34.91 -33.75 -4.00
N ARG A 25 -35.58 -33.16 -5.00
CA ARG A 25 -35.40 -31.76 -5.37
C ARG A 25 -35.90 -30.94 -4.18
N ASP A 26 -34.98 -30.64 -3.28
CA ASP A 26 -35.15 -29.62 -2.27
C ASP A 26 -35.40 -28.29 -3.00
N ASP A 27 -36.67 -27.94 -3.19
CA ASP A 27 -37.16 -26.61 -3.61
C ASP A 27 -36.92 -25.60 -2.48
N GLY A 28 -35.69 -25.55 -1.97
CA GLY A 28 -35.22 -24.52 -1.05
C GLY A 28 -35.47 -23.15 -1.69
N PRO A 29 -35.73 -22.11 -0.88
CA PRO A 29 -36.14 -20.79 -1.37
C PRO A 29 -35.19 -20.34 -2.48
N LEU A 30 -35.77 -20.15 -3.67
CA LEU A 30 -35.08 -19.76 -4.89
C LEU A 30 -34.05 -18.68 -4.57
N ARG A 31 -32.77 -19.00 -4.77
CA ARG A 31 -31.70 -18.00 -4.70
C ARG A 31 -32.13 -16.86 -5.63
N PRO A 32 -32.23 -15.61 -5.14
CA PRO A 32 -32.67 -14.50 -5.98
C PRO A 32 -31.78 -14.41 -7.22
N PRO A 33 -32.35 -14.09 -8.39
CA PRO A 33 -31.59 -14.01 -9.63
C PRO A 33 -30.41 -13.03 -9.46
N PRO A 34 -29.27 -13.27 -10.13
CA PRO A 34 -28.05 -12.46 -10.01
C PRO A 34 -28.24 -10.97 -10.36
N SER A 35 -29.38 -10.60 -10.96
CA SER A 35 -29.80 -9.23 -11.27
C SER A 35 -30.26 -8.39 -10.07
N MET A 36 -30.24 -8.91 -8.83
CA MET A 36 -30.57 -8.15 -7.62
C MET A 36 -29.41 -8.01 -6.62
N ARG A 37 -28.14 -8.07 -7.05
CA ARG A 37 -27.07 -7.56 -6.19
C ARG A 37 -27.21 -6.05 -6.09
N THR A 38 -27.42 -5.57 -4.88
CA THR A 38 -27.54 -4.14 -4.62
C THR A 38 -26.14 -3.53 -4.57
N LEU A 39 -26.02 -2.22 -4.82
CA LEU A 39 -24.77 -1.49 -4.61
C LEU A 39 -24.28 -1.60 -3.16
N GLU A 40 -25.21 -1.76 -2.21
CA GLU A 40 -24.92 -1.93 -0.78
C GLU A 40 -24.19 -3.26 -0.50
N ASP A 41 -24.57 -4.34 -1.20
CA ASP A 41 -23.89 -5.63 -1.11
C ASP A 41 -22.43 -5.52 -1.61
N ASP A 42 -22.21 -4.68 -2.63
CA ASP A 42 -20.89 -4.48 -3.22
C ASP A 42 -19.97 -3.72 -2.27
N GLU A 43 -20.45 -2.64 -1.67
CA GLU A 43 -19.69 -1.87 -0.67
C GLU A 43 -19.40 -2.70 0.59
N ALA A 44 -20.34 -3.53 1.04
CA ALA A 44 -20.10 -4.46 2.15
C ALA A 44 -19.03 -5.50 1.80
N THR A 45 -19.06 -6.01 0.57
CA THR A 45 -18.09 -6.97 0.05
C THR A 45 -16.70 -6.33 -0.11
N GLU A 46 -16.61 -5.14 -0.69
CA GLU A 46 -15.36 -4.38 -0.82
C GLU A 46 -14.73 -4.14 0.55
N ARG A 47 -15.50 -3.65 1.53
CA ARG A 47 -15.01 -3.45 2.91
C ARG A 47 -14.51 -4.76 3.53
N ALA A 48 -15.12 -5.90 3.23
CA ALA A 48 -14.63 -7.19 3.70
C ALA A 48 -13.27 -7.55 3.09
N PHE A 49 -13.08 -7.33 1.78
CA PHE A 49 -11.78 -7.49 1.12
C PHE A 49 -10.72 -6.55 1.70
N LEU A 50 -11.03 -5.26 1.83
CA LEU A 50 -10.09 -4.28 2.37
C LEU A 50 -9.68 -4.59 3.80
N ARG A 51 -10.59 -5.08 4.65
CA ARG A 51 -10.25 -5.59 6.00
C ARG A 51 -9.36 -6.82 5.94
N GLY A 52 -9.65 -7.78 5.05
CA GLY A 52 -8.84 -8.97 4.84
C GLY A 52 -7.40 -8.63 4.44
N ILE A 53 -7.25 -7.76 3.43
CA ILE A 53 -5.95 -7.25 2.98
C ILE A 53 -5.26 -6.47 4.11
N ALA A 54 -5.98 -5.65 4.87
CA ALA A 54 -5.39 -4.93 5.99
C ALA A 54 -4.88 -5.87 7.10
N ALA A 55 -5.58 -6.98 7.36
CA ALA A 55 -5.20 -7.99 8.34
C ALA A 55 -4.00 -8.84 7.89
N ALA A 56 -3.90 -9.13 6.59
CA ALA A 56 -2.79 -9.88 5.99
C ALA A 56 -2.23 -9.15 4.75
N PRO A 57 -1.47 -8.06 4.92
CA PRO A 57 -1.07 -7.18 3.81
C PRO A 57 -0.19 -7.86 2.75
N ARG A 58 0.46 -8.97 3.10
CA ARG A 58 1.33 -9.77 2.22
C ARG A 58 0.64 -10.99 1.63
N ASP A 59 -0.65 -11.19 1.91
CA ASP A 59 -1.42 -12.26 1.27
C ASP A 59 -1.70 -11.91 -0.19
N VAL A 60 -0.82 -12.41 -1.07
CA VAL A 60 -0.90 -12.23 -2.52
C VAL A 60 -2.20 -12.82 -3.07
N ALA A 61 -2.66 -13.96 -2.55
CA ALA A 61 -3.87 -14.61 -3.03
C ALA A 61 -5.10 -13.76 -2.72
N CYS A 62 -5.22 -13.22 -1.50
CA CYS A 62 -6.30 -12.30 -1.14
C CYS A 62 -6.35 -11.06 -2.04
N ARG A 63 -5.17 -10.48 -2.35
CA ARG A 63 -5.06 -9.32 -3.25
C ARG A 63 -5.45 -9.65 -4.70
N LEU A 64 -5.08 -10.81 -5.22
CA LEU A 64 -5.46 -11.24 -6.57
C LEU A 64 -6.97 -11.47 -6.69
N VAL A 65 -7.58 -12.16 -5.72
CA VAL A 65 -9.04 -12.34 -5.68
C VAL A 65 -9.77 -11.00 -5.63
N TYR A 66 -9.24 -10.04 -4.85
CA TYR A 66 -9.79 -8.69 -4.82
C TYR A 66 -9.65 -7.97 -6.17
N ALA A 67 -8.51 -8.12 -6.87
CA ALA A 67 -8.33 -7.55 -8.20
C ALA A 67 -9.32 -8.13 -9.23
N ASP A 68 -9.54 -9.45 -9.20
CA ASP A 68 -10.52 -10.13 -10.07
C ASP A 68 -11.94 -9.63 -9.76
N TRP A 69 -12.28 -9.50 -8.48
CA TRP A 69 -13.56 -8.92 -8.06
C TRP A 69 -13.75 -7.47 -8.54
N LEU A 70 -12.71 -6.64 -8.48
CA LEU A 70 -12.76 -5.26 -9.00
C LEU A 70 -13.00 -5.23 -10.51
N GLU A 71 -12.34 -6.10 -11.26
CA GLU A 71 -12.47 -6.22 -12.71
C GLU A 71 -13.87 -6.69 -13.14
N GLU A 72 -14.45 -7.67 -12.44
CA GLU A 72 -15.83 -8.11 -12.66
C GLU A 72 -16.87 -6.98 -12.45
N ARG A 73 -16.52 -5.96 -11.65
CA ARG A 73 -17.35 -4.76 -11.43
C ARG A 73 -17.01 -3.59 -12.34
N GLY A 74 -16.16 -3.80 -13.35
CA GLY A 74 -15.75 -2.77 -14.31
C GLY A 74 -14.76 -1.75 -13.73
N ARG A 75 -14.19 -2.00 -12.54
CA ARG A 75 -13.18 -1.12 -11.92
C ARG A 75 -11.76 -1.49 -12.35
N HIS A 76 -11.53 -1.50 -13.65
CA HIS A 76 -10.28 -1.97 -14.27
C HIS A 76 -9.03 -1.23 -13.76
N ASP A 77 -9.08 0.09 -13.60
CA ASP A 77 -7.95 0.89 -13.09
C ASP A 77 -7.54 0.47 -11.67
N CYS A 78 -8.54 0.14 -10.83
CA CYS A 78 -8.30 -0.32 -9.45
C CYS A 78 -7.69 -1.72 -9.44
N ALA A 79 -8.20 -2.63 -10.29
CA ALA A 79 -7.66 -3.98 -10.44
C ALA A 79 -6.21 -3.96 -10.95
N GLU A 80 -5.95 -3.11 -11.95
CA GLU A 80 -4.61 -2.95 -12.54
C GLU A 80 -3.61 -2.38 -11.53
N LEU A 81 -4.02 -1.43 -10.67
CA LEU A 81 -3.16 -0.92 -9.60
C LEU A 81 -2.70 -2.05 -8.68
N VAL A 82 -3.64 -2.88 -8.19
CA VAL A 82 -3.34 -4.00 -7.28
C VAL A 82 -2.39 -4.98 -7.93
N ARG A 83 -2.64 -5.37 -9.19
CA ARG A 83 -1.76 -6.29 -9.93
C ARG A 83 -0.39 -5.67 -10.20
N SER A 84 -0.31 -4.38 -10.52
CA SER A 84 0.97 -3.70 -10.75
C SER A 84 1.81 -3.63 -9.48
N GLU A 85 1.20 -3.38 -8.31
CA GLU A 85 1.91 -3.43 -7.02
C GLU A 85 2.42 -4.84 -6.69
N LEU A 86 1.64 -5.88 -7.00
CA LEU A 86 2.05 -7.28 -6.84
C LEU A 86 3.18 -7.67 -7.81
N THR A 87 3.16 -7.17 -9.05
CA THR A 87 4.26 -7.40 -9.98
C THR A 87 5.54 -6.69 -9.53
N LEU A 88 5.45 -5.44 -9.05
CA LEU A 88 6.60 -4.73 -8.46
C LEU A 88 7.22 -5.45 -7.25
N LEU A 89 6.45 -6.32 -6.62
CA LEU A 89 6.85 -7.13 -5.48
C LEU A 89 7.70 -8.34 -5.87
N ASP A 90 7.42 -8.89 -7.05
CA ASP A 90 7.97 -10.16 -7.52
C ASP A 90 9.18 -9.95 -8.45
N ILE A 91 9.28 -8.77 -9.08
CA ILE A 91 10.42 -8.45 -9.96
C ILE A 91 11.70 -8.19 -9.18
N GLU A 92 12.82 -8.59 -9.80
CA GLU A 92 14.16 -8.25 -9.33
C GLU A 92 14.44 -6.75 -9.46
N GLU A 93 15.32 -6.20 -8.62
CA GLU A 93 15.66 -4.77 -8.60
C GLU A 93 16.23 -4.25 -9.93
N ALA A 94 16.82 -5.12 -10.75
CA ALA A 94 17.37 -4.78 -12.06
C ALA A 94 16.44 -5.13 -13.24
N ASP A 95 15.17 -5.50 -12.99
CA ASP A 95 14.22 -5.85 -14.04
C ASP A 95 13.88 -4.61 -14.90
N PRO A 96 14.05 -4.66 -16.23
CA PRO A 96 13.79 -3.51 -17.10
C PRO A 96 12.32 -3.04 -17.11
N ARG A 97 11.38 -3.84 -16.59
CA ARG A 97 9.96 -3.48 -16.46
C ARG A 97 9.68 -2.60 -15.24
N GLU A 98 10.57 -2.58 -14.25
CA GLU A 98 10.41 -1.82 -13.00
C GLU A 98 10.02 -0.34 -13.23
N PRO A 99 10.74 0.46 -14.04
CA PRO A 99 10.38 1.87 -14.25
C PRO A 99 8.99 2.03 -14.89
N VAL A 100 8.60 1.12 -15.79
CA VAL A 100 7.29 1.15 -16.45
C VAL A 100 6.18 0.85 -15.44
N LEU A 101 6.35 -0.18 -14.62
CA LEU A 101 5.39 -0.55 -13.58
C LEU A 101 5.27 0.55 -12.52
N ARG A 102 6.37 1.15 -12.07
CA ARG A 102 6.34 2.29 -11.13
C ARG A 102 5.60 3.49 -11.73
N HIS A 103 5.85 3.81 -13.00
CA HIS A 103 5.12 4.86 -13.69
C HIS A 103 3.61 4.57 -13.75
N ARG A 104 3.25 3.32 -14.05
CA ARG A 104 1.84 2.90 -14.12
C ARG A 104 1.14 2.97 -12.76
N VAL A 105 1.77 2.47 -11.69
CA VAL A 105 1.27 2.62 -10.31
C VAL A 105 1.06 4.09 -9.98
N LYS A 106 2.04 4.96 -10.25
CA LYS A 106 1.93 6.40 -10.03
C LYS A 106 0.74 7.03 -10.78
N ALA A 107 0.47 6.62 -12.01
CA ALA A 107 -0.64 7.13 -12.81
C ALA A 107 -2.02 6.65 -12.31
N LEU A 108 -2.11 5.41 -11.80
CA LEU A 108 -3.37 4.82 -11.34
C LEU A 108 -3.72 5.21 -9.90
N THR A 109 -2.73 5.46 -9.06
CA THR A 109 -2.91 5.73 -7.62
C THR A 109 -3.94 6.85 -7.35
N PRO A 110 -3.93 8.00 -8.05
CA PRO A 110 -4.91 9.08 -7.82
C PRO A 110 -6.37 8.71 -8.13
N LEU A 111 -6.61 7.66 -8.91
CA LEU A 111 -7.95 7.22 -9.33
C LEU A 111 -8.65 6.34 -8.29
N VAL A 112 -7.91 5.91 -7.26
CA VAL A 112 -8.37 4.95 -6.26
C VAL A 112 -8.70 5.67 -4.95
N SER A 113 -9.70 5.20 -4.20
CA SER A 113 -10.08 5.81 -2.92
C SER A 113 -8.94 5.73 -1.88
N VAL A 114 -8.91 6.70 -0.96
CA VAL A 114 -7.93 6.72 0.16
C VAL A 114 -8.01 5.44 0.99
N GLU A 115 -9.23 4.91 1.23
CA GLU A 115 -9.43 3.68 1.98
C GLU A 115 -8.74 2.49 1.33
N MET A 116 -8.92 2.32 0.02
CA MET A 116 -8.29 1.25 -0.73
C MET A 116 -6.77 1.45 -0.77
N ARG A 117 -6.28 2.66 -1.06
CA ARG A 117 -4.84 2.96 -1.06
C ARG A 117 -4.18 2.63 0.27
N ARG A 118 -4.80 3.01 1.38
CA ARG A 118 -4.33 2.70 2.74
C ARG A 118 -4.26 1.19 3.01
N ALA A 119 -5.24 0.42 2.54
CA ALA A 119 -5.26 -1.03 2.72
C ALA A 119 -4.12 -1.72 1.96
N ILE A 120 -3.88 -1.30 0.72
CA ILE A 120 -2.89 -1.92 -0.18
C ILE A 120 -1.48 -1.35 -0.05
N SER A 121 -1.33 -0.15 0.53
CA SER A 121 -0.10 0.63 0.61
C SER A 121 1.09 -0.16 1.15
N ARG A 122 2.26 0.17 0.61
CA ARG A 122 3.57 -0.38 1.01
C ARG A 122 4.58 0.73 1.26
N GLY A 123 4.09 1.94 1.55
CA GLY A 123 4.92 3.12 1.75
C GLY A 123 5.93 2.96 2.89
N PRO A 124 7.07 3.67 2.82
CA PRO A 124 8.06 3.65 3.88
C PRO A 124 7.52 4.29 5.17
N ILE A 125 7.97 3.80 6.31
CA ILE A 125 7.67 4.37 7.63
C ILE A 125 8.67 5.48 7.94
N GLU A 126 8.16 6.67 8.25
CA GLU A 126 8.92 7.87 8.59
C GLU A 126 8.68 8.27 10.05
N GLY A 127 9.64 8.97 10.67
CA GLY A 127 9.51 9.41 12.06
C GLY A 127 9.68 8.30 13.11
N CYS A 128 10.25 7.15 12.75
CA CYS A 128 10.60 6.10 13.70
C CYS A 128 12.01 6.32 14.27
N ASP A 129 12.15 6.39 15.59
CA ASP A 129 13.44 6.58 16.28
C ASP A 129 14.36 5.35 16.22
N GLU A 130 13.82 4.18 15.88
CA GLU A 130 14.57 2.92 15.76
C GLU A 130 14.52 2.35 14.34
N PRO A 131 15.07 3.08 13.34
CA PRO A 131 14.95 2.68 11.94
C PRO A 131 15.72 1.41 11.62
N ALA A 132 16.72 1.02 12.43
CA ALA A 132 17.50 -0.20 12.21
C ALA A 132 16.72 -1.48 12.54
N ALA A 133 15.76 -1.40 13.46
CA ALA A 133 15.01 -2.56 13.95
C ALA A 133 13.59 -2.63 13.35
N CYS A 134 12.99 -1.48 13.01
CA CYS A 134 11.66 -1.43 12.43
C CYS A 134 11.60 -2.04 11.01
N ALA A 135 10.48 -2.66 10.65
CA ALA A 135 10.28 -3.31 9.35
C ALA A 135 10.23 -2.34 8.14
N ARG A 136 10.31 -1.04 8.39
CA ARG A 136 10.39 0.08 7.41
C ARG A 136 9.25 0.19 6.41
N SER A 137 8.29 -0.72 6.36
CA SER A 137 7.16 -0.67 5.42
C SER A 137 5.81 -0.91 6.10
N TRP A 138 4.77 -0.22 5.60
CA TRP A 138 3.40 -0.31 6.12
C TRP A 138 2.81 -1.73 6.11
N ASP A 139 3.12 -2.50 5.07
CA ASP A 139 2.65 -3.88 4.87
C ASP A 139 3.31 -4.91 5.80
N ALA A 140 4.34 -4.50 6.54
CA ALA A 140 5.01 -5.33 7.54
C ALA A 140 4.43 -5.19 8.96
N LEU A 141 3.54 -4.22 9.17
CA LEU A 141 3.00 -3.90 10.48
C LEU A 141 1.78 -4.76 10.80
N ARG A 142 1.55 -5.00 12.10
CA ARG A 142 0.37 -5.72 12.59
C ARG A 142 -0.86 -4.82 12.47
N ALA A 143 -1.95 -5.36 11.94
CA ALA A 143 -3.22 -4.66 11.89
C ALA A 143 -3.74 -4.28 13.29
N THR A 144 -4.41 -3.14 13.40
CA THR A 144 -5.11 -2.71 14.62
C THR A 144 -6.62 -2.59 14.35
N ALA A 145 -7.39 -2.20 15.36
CA ALA A 145 -8.83 -1.94 15.19
C ALA A 145 -9.10 -0.64 14.40
N ASP A 146 -8.18 0.34 14.45
CA ASP A 146 -8.27 1.56 13.64
C ASP A 146 -7.63 1.29 12.27
N PRO A 147 -8.37 1.41 11.16
CA PRO A 147 -7.80 1.18 9.83
C PRO A 147 -6.74 2.22 9.45
N CYS A 148 -6.70 3.39 10.10
CA CYS A 148 -5.62 4.39 9.97
C CYS A 148 -4.34 4.04 10.74
N ALA A 149 -4.37 3.03 11.60
CA ALA A 149 -3.25 2.70 12.48
C ALA A 149 -2.80 1.24 12.32
N ARG A 150 -1.49 1.03 12.36
CA ARG A 150 -0.91 -0.31 12.46
C ARG A 150 0.19 -0.32 13.50
N ARG A 151 0.40 -1.47 14.15
CA ARG A 151 1.40 -1.59 15.21
C ARG A 151 2.68 -2.22 14.70
N CYS A 152 3.80 -1.56 14.97
CA CYS A 152 5.12 -2.14 14.72
C CYS A 152 5.38 -3.28 15.71
N VAL A 153 5.69 -4.47 15.21
CA VAL A 153 5.98 -5.63 16.06
C VAL A 153 7.32 -5.56 16.79
N VAL A 154 8.17 -4.58 16.43
CA VAL A 154 9.52 -4.44 16.99
C VAL A 154 9.56 -3.39 18.09
N CYS A 155 9.08 -2.17 17.83
CA CYS A 155 9.07 -1.08 18.82
C CYS A 155 7.71 -0.91 19.54
N ASP A 156 6.71 -1.75 19.24
CA ASP A 156 5.34 -1.75 19.81
C ASP A 156 4.57 -0.42 19.71
N ARG A 157 5.03 0.50 18.84
CA ARG A 157 4.35 1.77 18.57
C ARG A 157 3.33 1.65 17.45
N ASP A 158 2.27 2.44 17.57
CA ASP A 158 1.32 2.66 16.48
C ASP A 158 1.96 3.59 15.44
N VAL A 159 1.88 3.17 14.19
CA VAL A 159 2.24 3.90 12.99
C VAL A 159 0.95 4.33 12.32
N LEU A 160 0.86 5.60 11.94
CA LEU A 160 -0.35 6.16 11.37
C LEU A 160 -0.23 6.42 9.88
N TYR A 161 -1.32 6.19 9.15
CA TYR A 161 -1.42 6.53 7.75
C TYR A 161 -1.88 7.99 7.59
N ALA A 162 -1.04 8.83 6.98
CA ALA A 162 -1.32 10.24 6.74
C ALA A 162 -1.74 10.46 5.28
N SER A 163 -2.90 11.08 5.09
CA SER A 163 -3.44 11.39 3.76
C SER A 163 -2.96 12.74 3.19
N SER A 164 -2.18 13.50 3.97
CA SER A 164 -1.60 14.78 3.59
C SER A 164 -0.26 15.02 4.29
N VAL A 165 0.56 15.94 3.76
CA VAL A 165 1.82 16.36 4.40
C VAL A 165 1.57 17.04 5.74
N ALA A 166 0.53 17.89 5.82
CA ALA A 166 0.20 18.61 7.06
C ALA A 166 -0.11 17.65 8.20
N GLU A 167 -0.96 16.63 7.93
CA GLU A 167 -1.25 15.57 8.90
C GLU A 167 0.04 14.83 9.30
N ALA A 168 0.89 14.46 8.33
CA ALA A 168 2.14 13.77 8.60
C ALA A 168 3.08 14.60 9.51
N ILE A 169 3.22 15.91 9.25
CA ILE A 169 4.01 16.83 10.07
C ILE A 169 3.46 16.88 11.50
N GLU A 170 2.15 17.03 11.67
CA GLU A 170 1.51 17.06 13.00
C GLU A 170 1.80 15.79 13.81
N ARG A 171 1.72 14.61 13.18
CA ARG A 171 2.02 13.33 13.84
C ARG A 171 3.50 13.17 14.18
N VAL A 172 4.39 13.52 13.26
CA VAL A 172 5.83 13.45 13.48
C VAL A 172 6.26 14.42 14.60
N ALA A 173 5.64 15.61 14.67
CA ALA A 173 5.90 16.59 15.73
C ALA A 173 5.61 16.07 17.14
N VAL A 174 4.67 15.14 17.29
CA VAL A 174 4.35 14.47 18.57
C VAL A 174 5.04 13.11 18.73
N GLY A 175 6.03 12.78 17.89
CA GLY A 175 6.81 11.54 17.97
C GLY A 175 6.06 10.29 17.51
N THR A 176 4.99 10.45 16.73
CA THR A 176 4.23 9.33 16.15
C THR A 176 4.76 8.99 14.76
N PRO A 177 5.27 7.78 14.52
CA PRO A 177 5.70 7.37 13.18
C PRO A 177 4.54 7.36 12.19
N VAL A 178 4.82 7.69 10.93
CA VAL A 178 3.80 7.80 9.88
C VAL A 178 4.19 7.10 8.60
N VAL A 179 3.18 6.75 7.81
CA VAL A 179 3.29 6.44 6.38
C VAL A 179 2.46 7.46 5.64
N VAL A 180 3.05 8.16 4.68
CA VAL A 180 2.33 9.16 3.89
C VAL A 180 1.79 8.52 2.62
N ASP A 181 0.54 8.87 2.27
CA ASP A 181 -0.12 8.44 1.04
C ASP A 181 0.73 8.80 -0.19
N ALA A 182 0.88 7.83 -1.10
CA ALA A 182 1.71 7.94 -2.29
C ALA A 182 1.21 9.00 -3.30
N THR A 183 -0.05 9.46 -3.19
CA THR A 183 -0.55 10.57 -4.02
C THR A 183 -0.09 11.94 -3.55
N VAL A 184 0.39 12.05 -2.32
CA VAL A 184 0.78 13.32 -1.73
C VAL A 184 2.09 13.78 -2.36
N ALA A 185 2.07 14.95 -3.01
CA ALA A 185 3.27 15.58 -3.53
C ALA A 185 4.19 15.97 -2.37
N ARG A 186 5.44 15.51 -2.41
CA ARG A 186 6.41 15.65 -1.32
C ARG A 186 7.83 15.92 -1.83
N THR A 187 8.64 16.50 -0.96
CA THR A 187 10.08 16.66 -1.15
C THR A 187 10.82 15.88 -0.07
N PRO A 188 11.96 15.23 -0.38
CA PRO A 188 12.74 14.54 0.64
C PRO A 188 13.03 15.44 1.85
N GLY A 189 12.69 14.98 3.06
CA GLY A 189 12.89 15.73 4.30
C GLY A 189 11.80 16.73 4.67
N ASP A 190 10.68 16.77 3.95
CA ASP A 190 9.54 17.65 4.27
C ASP A 190 8.85 17.34 5.60
N LEU A 191 9.07 16.16 6.19
CA LEU A 191 8.61 15.81 7.53
C LEU A 191 9.58 16.17 8.66
N VAL A 192 10.76 16.72 8.34
CA VAL A 192 11.70 17.17 9.39
C VAL A 192 11.13 18.42 10.02
N VAL A 193 10.44 18.22 11.16
CA VAL A 193 10.06 19.33 12.04
C VAL A 193 11.37 19.94 12.50
N ALA A 194 11.62 21.20 12.14
CA ALA A 194 12.76 21.93 12.66
C ALA A 194 12.66 21.85 14.19
N THR A 195 13.49 21.02 14.81
CA THR A 195 13.53 20.90 16.27
C THR A 195 13.68 22.33 16.75
N PRO A 196 12.69 22.88 17.49
CA PRO A 196 12.83 24.24 18.00
C PRO A 196 14.13 24.19 18.77
N MET A 197 15.16 24.90 18.28
CA MET A 197 16.48 24.83 18.87
C MET A 197 16.27 25.17 20.33
N GLN A 198 16.38 24.17 21.22
CA GLN A 198 16.28 24.37 22.67
C GLN A 198 17.52 25.13 23.19
N GLY A 199 18.22 25.85 22.31
CA GLY A 199 19.14 26.90 22.65
C GLY A 199 18.32 28.12 23.03
N GLY A 200 18.26 28.40 24.34
CA GLY A 200 17.88 29.71 24.83
C GLY A 200 18.56 30.78 23.98
N ALA A 201 17.78 31.72 23.48
CA ALA A 201 18.28 32.85 22.72
C ALA A 201 19.27 33.64 23.59
N HIS A 202 20.54 33.27 23.54
CA HIS A 202 21.61 34.23 23.74
C HIS A 202 21.60 35.07 22.46
N VAL A 203 20.74 36.08 22.43
CA VAL A 203 20.75 37.11 21.40
C VAL A 203 22.15 37.71 21.42
N PRO A 204 23.02 37.46 20.41
CA PRO A 204 24.28 38.18 20.36
C PRO A 204 23.91 39.64 20.16
N GLN A 205 24.36 40.50 21.09
CA GLN A 205 24.19 41.93 21.02
C GLN A 205 24.89 42.40 19.74
N VAL A 206 24.11 42.72 18.71
CA VAL A 206 24.61 43.19 17.42
C VAL A 206 25.08 44.62 17.62
N GLU A 207 26.33 44.78 18.04
CA GLU A 207 27.01 46.07 18.00
C GLU A 207 27.69 46.21 16.65
N GLY A 208 27.24 47.17 15.84
CA GLY A 208 27.97 47.64 14.67
C GLY A 208 27.27 47.35 13.34
N GLY A 209 26.49 48.32 12.88
CA GLY A 209 25.97 48.35 11.52
C GLY A 209 27.10 48.50 10.49
N HIS A 210 27.23 47.50 9.62
CA HIS A 210 27.89 47.69 8.34
C HIS A 210 26.81 47.82 7.26
N ALA A 211 26.75 49.01 6.66
CA ALA A 211 25.92 49.25 5.49
C ALA A 211 26.37 48.31 4.37
N PHE A 212 25.49 47.38 4.00
CA PHE A 212 25.68 46.52 2.85
C PHE A 212 25.31 47.32 1.60
N GLU A 213 26.31 47.82 0.87
CA GLU A 213 26.11 48.41 -0.45
C GLU A 213 25.60 47.32 -1.40
N LEU A 214 24.38 47.53 -1.92
CA LEU A 214 23.81 46.69 -2.95
C LEU A 214 24.64 46.88 -4.24
N PRO A 215 25.09 45.80 -4.90
CA PRO A 215 25.73 45.91 -6.19
C PRO A 215 24.73 46.45 -7.23
N PRO A 216 25.19 47.28 -8.19
CA PRO A 216 24.34 47.85 -9.21
C PRO A 216 23.75 46.76 -10.12
N ASP A 217 22.50 46.97 -10.53
CA ASP A 217 21.73 46.12 -11.42
C ASP A 217 22.53 45.77 -12.67
N THR A 218 22.98 44.52 -12.78
CA THR A 218 23.52 43.99 -14.03
C THR A 218 22.36 43.76 -14.99
N GLU A 219 22.31 44.61 -16.02
CA GLU A 219 21.36 44.55 -17.13
C GLU A 219 21.28 43.14 -17.72
N ARG A 220 20.07 42.60 -17.72
CA ARG A 220 19.73 41.27 -18.24
C ARG A 220 19.58 41.38 -19.75
N THR A 221 20.56 40.91 -20.52
CA THR A 221 20.46 40.76 -21.97
C THR A 221 19.49 39.63 -22.30
N VAL A 222 18.39 39.97 -22.97
CA VAL A 222 17.45 39.00 -23.54
C VAL A 222 18.02 38.57 -24.89
N PRO A 223 18.21 37.26 -25.17
CA PRO A 223 18.61 36.81 -26.49
C PRO A 223 17.44 36.95 -27.47
N ASP A 224 17.71 37.55 -28.63
CA ASP A 224 16.81 37.54 -29.78
C ASP A 224 16.78 36.13 -30.40
N ASP A 225 15.58 35.57 -30.56
CA ASP A 225 15.34 34.32 -31.30
C ASP A 225 15.20 34.64 -32.80
N ASP A 226 16.11 34.10 -33.61
CA ASP A 226 16.06 34.01 -35.09
C ASP A 226 15.30 32.75 -35.57
#